data_AF-A0A7C7L2U5-F1
#
_entry.id   AF-A0A7C7L2U5-F1
#
_cell.length_a   1.000
_cell.length_b   1.000
_cell.length_c   1.000
_cell.angle_alpha   90.00
_cell.angle_beta   90.00
_cell.angle_gamma   90.00
#
_symmetry.space_group_name_H-M   'P 1'
#
loop_
_entity.id
_entity.type
_entity.pdbx_description
1 polymer ?
#
loop_
_entity_poly.entity_id
_entity_poly.type
_entity_poly.pdbx_seq_one_letter_code
_entity_poly.pdbx_strand_id
1 'polypeptide(L)'
;MSHMSPWKRGGRLKSTSPPPRSAGPDSRRSSQSGAGCAANRRDKMRQSRDAENPVALLVRSGARGDMDQIVQLGGMRGELADIGYRPLRPPVRRNYREGISPLEYYLGAHAARRSMCEKKLAVAPAGDFTRLMVEAAYPLVIAGEDCGGEKKGLFIHPFPGLDALDFRGLRGLAQRLVGRVEVKTGEVIDEKRAQELEEEGEAVLVRSALLCGGEEKWGYGALCRKCYGWDLSRRDLPELGAPVGIVAAQSIGERGTQLTM
;
A
#
# COMPACT_ATOMS: atom_id res chain seq x y z
N MET A 1 47.41 -46.03 10.89
CA MET A 1 46.06 -45.58 10.49
C MET A 1 46.03 -44.07 10.62
N SER A 2 45.95 -43.42 9.47
CA SER A 2 46.43 -42.07 9.19
C SER A 2 45.36 -40.99 9.35
N HIS A 3 45.76 -39.91 10.03
CA HIS A 3 45.42 -38.51 9.77
C HIS A 3 43.95 -38.10 9.57
N MET A 4 43.34 -37.62 10.66
CA MET A 4 42.40 -36.50 10.60
C MET A 4 43.14 -35.26 10.11
N SER A 5 42.70 -34.70 8.98
CA SER A 5 43.10 -33.38 8.48
C SER A 5 41.86 -32.49 8.36
N PRO A 6 41.93 -31.21 8.78
CA PRO A 6 40.81 -30.28 8.69
C PRO A 6 40.63 -29.83 7.25
N TRP A 7 39.40 -29.93 6.74
CA TRP A 7 39.01 -29.40 5.44
C TRP A 7 39.30 -27.90 5.37
N LYS A 8 40.32 -27.57 4.58
CA LYS A 8 40.74 -26.21 4.26
C LYS A 8 39.59 -25.46 3.61
N ARG A 9 39.42 -24.21 4.05
CA ARG A 9 38.59 -23.15 3.46
C ARG A 9 38.70 -23.17 1.92
N GLY A 10 37.66 -23.70 1.28
CA GLY A 10 37.45 -23.59 -0.16
C GLY A 10 37.28 -22.14 -0.56
N GLY A 11 38.00 -21.74 -1.61
CA GLY A 11 38.08 -20.37 -2.09
C GLY A 11 36.72 -19.73 -2.30
N ARG A 12 36.59 -18.51 -1.78
CA ARG A 12 35.51 -17.59 -2.09
C ARG A 12 35.53 -17.35 -3.60
N LEU A 13 34.70 -18.08 -4.37
CA LEU A 13 34.36 -17.74 -5.74
C LEU A 13 33.77 -16.34 -5.70
N LYS A 14 34.60 -15.34 -6.00
CA LYS A 14 34.16 -13.97 -6.20
C LYS A 14 33.19 -14.03 -7.38
N SER A 15 31.89 -13.95 -7.11
CA SER A 15 30.90 -13.60 -8.11
C SER A 15 31.22 -12.18 -8.56
N THR A 16 32.11 -12.05 -9.55
CA THR A 16 32.26 -10.81 -10.31
C THR A 16 31.01 -10.67 -11.15
N SER A 17 29.93 -10.17 -10.54
CA SER A 17 28.89 -9.51 -11.31
C SER A 17 29.58 -8.40 -12.10
N PRO A 18 29.47 -8.36 -13.44
CA PRO A 18 30.03 -7.23 -14.18
C PRO A 18 29.44 -5.95 -13.60
N PRO A 19 30.24 -4.87 -13.44
CA PRO A 19 29.70 -3.60 -12.99
C PRO A 19 28.55 -3.21 -13.94
N PRO A 20 27.47 -2.58 -13.43
CA PRO A 20 26.40 -2.13 -14.28
C PRO A 20 27.03 -1.23 -15.35
N ARG A 21 27.03 -1.69 -16.62
CA ARG A 21 27.46 -0.86 -17.74
C ARG A 21 26.65 0.42 -17.63
N SER A 22 27.34 1.53 -17.35
CA SER A 22 26.73 2.85 -17.26
C SER A 22 26.01 3.08 -18.57
N ALA A 23 24.69 3.25 -18.50
CA ALA A 23 23.88 3.54 -19.65
C ALA A 23 24.41 4.85 -20.26
N GLY A 24 25.02 4.77 -21.45
CA GLY A 24 25.68 5.90 -22.10
C GLY A 24 24.72 7.08 -22.34
N PRO A 25 25.22 8.30 -22.55
CA PRO A 25 24.39 9.51 -22.65
C PRO A 25 23.26 9.43 -23.69
N ASP A 26 23.47 8.75 -24.82
CA ASP A 26 22.44 8.49 -25.84
C ASP A 26 21.28 7.64 -25.35
N SER A 27 21.56 6.77 -24.39
CA SER A 27 20.52 5.95 -23.81
C SER A 27 19.55 6.83 -22.99
N ARG A 28 20.01 7.71 -22.12
CA ARG A 28 19.09 8.53 -21.31
C ARG A 28 18.21 9.46 -22.18
N ARG A 29 18.76 9.96 -23.29
CA ARG A 29 18.06 10.86 -24.22
C ARG A 29 16.95 10.15 -25.00
N SER A 30 17.14 8.89 -25.40
CA SER A 30 16.13 8.08 -26.08
C SER A 30 15.00 7.57 -25.17
N SER A 31 15.28 7.32 -23.88
CA SER A 31 14.21 6.99 -22.92
C SER A 31 13.35 8.20 -22.56
N GLN A 32 13.95 9.38 -22.48
CA GLN A 32 13.20 10.62 -22.28
C GLN A 32 12.29 10.94 -23.48
N SER A 33 12.73 10.66 -24.71
CA SER A 33 11.89 10.86 -25.90
C SER A 33 10.78 9.82 -26.06
N GLY A 34 11.02 8.56 -25.70
CA GLY A 34 10.02 7.49 -25.71
C GLY A 34 8.91 7.71 -24.66
N ALA A 35 9.29 7.98 -23.42
CA ALA A 35 8.35 8.30 -22.34
C ALA A 35 7.58 9.60 -22.60
N GLY A 36 8.25 10.64 -23.11
CA GLY A 36 7.61 11.91 -23.49
C GLY A 36 6.59 11.76 -24.63
N CYS A 37 6.88 10.91 -25.63
CA CYS A 37 5.95 10.62 -26.71
C CYS A 37 4.72 9.82 -26.23
N ALA A 38 4.92 8.88 -25.30
CA ALA A 38 3.82 8.16 -24.65
C ALA A 38 2.92 9.10 -23.86
N ALA A 39 3.50 10.00 -23.05
CA ALA A 39 2.75 10.99 -22.26
C ALA A 39 1.91 11.91 -23.16
N ASN A 40 2.49 12.46 -24.23
CA ASN A 40 1.76 13.33 -25.17
C ASN A 40 0.59 12.59 -25.84
N ARG A 41 0.76 11.30 -26.22
CA ARG A 41 -0.36 10.50 -26.73
C ARG A 41 -1.42 10.21 -25.68
N ARG A 42 -1.05 10.05 -24.41
CA ARG A 42 -2.01 9.90 -23.30
C ARG A 42 -2.88 11.13 -23.16
N ASP A 43 -2.28 12.31 -23.20
CA ASP A 43 -3.01 13.57 -23.03
C ASP A 43 -3.97 13.84 -24.20
N LYS A 44 -3.51 13.58 -25.43
CA LYS A 44 -4.38 13.65 -26.62
C LYS A 44 -5.55 12.68 -26.56
N MET A 45 -5.31 11.45 -26.09
CA MET A 45 -6.35 10.43 -25.95
C MET A 45 -7.32 10.73 -24.79
N ARG A 46 -6.90 11.52 -23.79
CA ARG A 46 -7.78 12.05 -22.74
C ARG A 46 -8.71 13.13 -23.27
N GLN A 47 -8.21 13.99 -24.15
CA GLN A 47 -8.95 15.11 -24.73
C GLN A 47 -9.93 14.68 -25.83
N SER A 48 -9.62 13.61 -26.58
CA SER A 48 -10.40 13.17 -27.74
C SER A 48 -11.58 12.24 -27.41
N ARG A 49 -12.21 12.36 -26.23
CA ARG A 49 -13.20 11.38 -25.76
C ARG A 49 -14.62 11.91 -25.91
N ASP A 50 -15.37 11.30 -26.83
CA ASP A 50 -16.83 11.43 -26.87
C ASP A 50 -17.45 10.83 -25.61
N ALA A 51 -18.40 11.56 -25.02
CA ALA A 51 -19.08 11.17 -23.78
C ALA A 51 -19.84 9.83 -23.89
N GLU A 52 -20.18 9.41 -25.10
CA GLU A 52 -20.96 8.21 -25.39
C GLU A 52 -20.11 6.96 -25.69
N ASN A 53 -18.78 7.08 -25.73
CA ASN A 53 -17.91 5.93 -26.00
C ASN A 53 -18.03 4.88 -24.85
N PRO A 54 -18.46 3.64 -25.13
CA PRO A 54 -18.65 2.61 -24.09
C PRO A 54 -17.38 2.31 -23.29
N VAL A 55 -16.20 2.34 -23.92
CA VAL A 55 -14.91 2.12 -23.24
C VAL A 55 -14.54 3.30 -22.34
N ALA A 56 -14.90 4.52 -22.75
CA ALA A 56 -14.69 5.70 -21.91
C ALA A 56 -15.66 5.72 -20.71
N LEU A 57 -16.91 5.29 -20.92
CA LEU A 57 -17.92 5.15 -19.88
C LEU A 57 -17.51 4.12 -18.81
N LEU A 58 -16.97 2.97 -19.20
CA LEU A 58 -16.51 1.94 -18.25
C LEU A 58 -15.40 2.45 -17.30
N VAL A 59 -14.49 3.26 -17.80
CA VAL A 59 -13.39 3.81 -16.99
C VAL A 59 -13.85 5.03 -16.20
N ARG A 60 -14.68 5.91 -16.76
CA ARG A 60 -15.20 7.09 -16.05
C ARG A 60 -16.15 6.71 -14.91
N SER A 61 -16.94 5.66 -15.09
CA SER A 61 -17.81 5.10 -14.04
C SER A 61 -17.03 4.35 -12.96
N GLY A 62 -15.74 4.07 -13.16
CA GLY A 62 -14.95 3.24 -12.25
C GLY A 62 -15.36 1.76 -12.25
N ALA A 63 -16.28 1.35 -13.12
CA ALA A 63 -16.78 -0.02 -13.18
C ALA A 63 -15.69 -1.01 -13.60
N ARG A 64 -14.88 -0.66 -14.61
CA ARG A 64 -13.75 -1.48 -15.04
C ARG A 64 -12.75 -0.70 -15.88
N GLY A 65 -11.48 -0.89 -15.54
CA GLY A 65 -10.36 -0.46 -16.33
C GLY A 65 -9.80 0.90 -15.92
N ASP A 66 -8.56 1.14 -16.32
CA ASP A 66 -7.82 2.35 -16.00
C ASP A 66 -7.40 3.09 -17.27
N MET A 67 -7.09 4.38 -17.13
CA MET A 67 -6.60 5.22 -18.20
C MET A 67 -5.35 4.66 -18.87
N ASP A 68 -4.43 4.08 -18.11
CA ASP A 68 -3.25 3.45 -18.69
C ASP A 68 -3.60 2.22 -19.54
N GLN A 69 -4.69 1.50 -19.22
CA GLN A 69 -5.15 0.37 -20.03
C GLN A 69 -5.75 0.82 -21.37
N ILE A 70 -6.53 1.91 -21.38
CA ILE A 70 -7.09 2.49 -22.61
C ILE A 70 -5.98 2.94 -23.57
N VAL A 71 -4.93 3.54 -23.02
CA VAL A 71 -3.78 4.02 -23.79
C VAL A 71 -3.05 2.85 -24.46
N GLN A 72 -3.01 1.67 -23.84
CA GLN A 72 -2.46 0.49 -24.49
C GLN A 72 -3.36 -0.04 -25.61
N LEU A 73 -4.68 0.20 -25.57
CA LEU A 73 -5.61 -0.23 -26.62
C LEU A 73 -5.50 0.61 -27.90
N GLY A 74 -5.41 1.94 -27.79
CA GLY A 74 -5.45 2.84 -28.96
C GLY A 74 -4.38 3.93 -29.01
N GLY A 75 -3.50 4.01 -28.02
CA GLY A 75 -2.40 4.97 -27.94
C GLY A 75 -1.05 4.35 -28.31
N MET A 76 -0.07 4.44 -27.41
CA MET A 76 1.21 3.74 -27.52
C MET A 76 1.44 2.96 -26.23
N ARG A 77 1.86 1.70 -26.33
CA ARG A 77 2.07 0.85 -25.15
C ARG A 77 3.26 1.29 -24.29
N GLY A 78 4.30 1.85 -24.92
CA GLY A 78 5.41 2.51 -24.23
C GLY A 78 6.58 1.58 -23.89
N GLU A 79 7.35 1.96 -22.88
CA GLU A 79 8.53 1.20 -22.43
C GLU A 79 8.10 0.05 -21.52
N LEU A 80 8.57 -1.16 -21.84
CA LEU A 80 8.43 -2.32 -20.98
C LEU A 80 9.69 -2.48 -20.13
N ALA A 81 9.58 -3.16 -18.98
CA ALA A 81 10.75 -3.46 -18.15
C ALA A 81 11.27 -4.87 -18.44
N ASP A 82 12.59 -5.00 -18.49
CA ASP A 82 13.34 -6.26 -18.50
C ASP A 82 13.22 -6.96 -17.12
N ILE A 83 13.64 -8.23 -17.06
CA ILE A 83 13.74 -9.03 -15.83
C ILE A 83 14.73 -8.40 -14.82
N GLY A 84 15.62 -7.52 -15.27
CA GLY A 84 16.48 -6.69 -14.40
C GLY A 84 15.88 -5.34 -13.95
N TYR A 85 14.58 -5.08 -14.16
CA TYR A 85 13.92 -3.77 -13.92
C TYR A 85 14.48 -2.62 -14.77
N ARG A 86 15.19 -2.95 -15.85
CA ARG A 86 15.72 -1.95 -16.78
C ARG A 86 14.70 -1.69 -17.88
N PRO A 87 14.49 -0.44 -18.32
CA PRO A 87 13.62 -0.16 -19.45
C PRO A 87 14.18 -0.81 -20.72
N LEU A 88 13.34 -1.61 -21.38
CA LEU A 88 13.61 -2.24 -22.66
C LEU A 88 13.61 -1.19 -23.77
N ARG A 89 14.50 -1.38 -24.74
CA ARG A 89 14.70 -0.45 -25.85
C ARG A 89 14.83 -1.21 -27.16
N PRO A 90 14.16 -0.76 -28.22
CA PRO A 90 13.27 0.41 -28.33
C PRO A 90 11.91 0.22 -27.62
N PRO A 91 11.14 1.32 -27.34
CA PRO A 91 9.79 1.21 -26.78
C PRO A 91 8.81 0.56 -27.77
N VAL A 92 7.74 -0.04 -27.25
CA VAL A 92 6.66 -0.60 -28.05
C VAL A 92 5.78 0.53 -28.58
N ARG A 93 5.87 0.78 -29.89
CA ARG A 93 5.22 1.95 -30.53
C ARG A 93 3.78 1.69 -30.93
N ARG A 94 3.47 0.43 -31.24
CA ARG A 94 2.13 -0.01 -31.65
C ARG A 94 1.22 -0.23 -30.44
N ASN A 95 -0.08 -0.22 -30.69
CA ASN A 95 -1.13 -0.54 -29.72
C ASN A 95 -1.86 -1.85 -30.11
N TYR A 96 -2.77 -2.31 -29.24
CA TYR A 96 -3.51 -3.54 -29.51
C TYR A 96 -4.46 -3.45 -30.71
N ARG A 97 -4.95 -2.24 -31.05
CA ARG A 97 -5.79 -2.02 -32.24
C ARG A 97 -4.99 -2.13 -33.55
N GLU A 98 -3.76 -1.62 -33.57
CA GLU A 98 -2.84 -1.65 -34.72
C GLU A 98 -2.15 -3.01 -34.90
N GLY A 99 -2.13 -3.83 -33.85
CA GLY A 99 -1.45 -5.12 -33.81
C GLY A 99 0.03 -5.00 -33.42
N ILE A 100 0.52 -5.97 -32.66
CA ILE A 100 1.88 -5.98 -32.10
C ILE A 100 2.79 -6.81 -33.00
N SER A 101 3.99 -6.29 -33.34
CA SER A 101 4.95 -7.07 -34.14
C SER A 101 5.48 -8.30 -33.37
N PRO A 102 5.95 -9.36 -34.06
CA PRO A 102 6.48 -10.56 -33.38
C PRO A 102 7.59 -10.25 -32.37
N LEU A 103 8.47 -9.30 -32.67
CA LEU A 103 9.55 -8.87 -31.77
C LEU A 103 9.00 -8.13 -30.53
N GLU A 104 8.09 -7.16 -30.71
CA GLU A 104 7.47 -6.44 -29.59
C GLU A 104 6.63 -7.38 -28.71
N TYR A 105 5.97 -8.38 -29.33
CA TYR A 105 5.22 -9.40 -28.61
C TYR A 105 6.16 -10.29 -27.78
N TYR A 106 7.26 -10.76 -28.36
CA TYR A 106 8.26 -11.56 -27.67
C TYR A 106 8.85 -10.81 -26.46
N LEU A 107 9.20 -9.54 -26.62
CA LEU A 107 9.69 -8.69 -25.53
C LEU A 107 8.62 -8.50 -24.44
N GLY A 108 7.36 -8.31 -24.82
CA GLY A 108 6.26 -8.19 -23.88
C GLY A 108 5.91 -9.48 -23.13
N ALA A 109 6.13 -10.64 -23.75
CA ALA A 109 5.91 -11.93 -23.11
C ALA A 109 6.83 -12.14 -21.90
N HIS A 110 8.09 -11.71 -21.98
CA HIS A 110 9.03 -11.79 -20.84
C HIS A 110 8.59 -10.91 -19.67
N ALA A 111 8.23 -9.66 -19.94
CA ALA A 111 7.72 -8.73 -18.92
C ALA A 111 6.43 -9.24 -18.28
N ALA A 112 5.49 -9.78 -19.09
CA ALA A 112 4.25 -10.35 -18.61
C ALA A 112 4.47 -11.60 -17.74
N ARG A 113 5.34 -12.52 -18.18
CA ARG A 113 5.69 -13.72 -17.41
C ARG A 113 6.30 -13.36 -16.07
N ARG A 114 7.24 -12.41 -16.04
CA ARG A 114 7.83 -11.90 -14.80
C ARG A 114 6.75 -11.39 -13.85
N SER A 115 5.88 -10.49 -14.31
CA SER A 115 4.82 -9.92 -13.48
C SER A 115 3.88 -11.00 -12.93
N MET A 116 3.49 -11.98 -13.74
CA MET A 116 2.68 -13.11 -13.27
C MET A 116 3.39 -13.97 -12.22
N CYS A 117 4.69 -14.22 -12.41
CA CYS A 117 5.48 -14.96 -11.43
C CYS A 117 5.65 -14.17 -10.13
N GLU A 118 5.94 -12.86 -10.20
CA GLU A 118 6.09 -12.00 -9.03
C GLU A 118 4.81 -11.94 -8.20
N LYS A 119 3.65 -11.75 -8.85
CA LYS A 119 2.35 -11.79 -8.17
C LYS A 119 2.14 -13.10 -7.40
N LYS A 120 2.51 -14.23 -8.00
CA LYS A 120 2.40 -15.55 -7.35
C LYS A 120 3.42 -15.75 -6.22
N LEU A 121 4.66 -15.32 -6.43
CA LEU A 121 5.73 -15.44 -5.43
C LEU A 121 5.49 -14.52 -4.22
N ALA A 122 4.85 -13.37 -4.43
CA ALA A 122 4.57 -12.41 -3.36
C ALA A 122 3.42 -12.82 -2.43
N VAL A 123 2.61 -13.83 -2.81
CA VAL A 123 1.53 -14.35 -1.95
C VAL A 123 2.08 -15.00 -0.68
N ALA A 124 3.11 -15.84 -0.80
CA ALA A 124 3.61 -16.59 0.35
C ALA A 124 4.19 -15.69 1.45
N PRO A 125 5.08 -14.72 1.17
CA PRO A 125 5.55 -13.77 2.17
C PRO A 125 4.44 -12.92 2.80
N ALA A 126 3.41 -12.53 2.03
CA ALA A 126 2.28 -11.76 2.54
C ALA A 126 1.40 -12.60 3.51
N GLY A 127 1.19 -13.87 3.19
CA GLY A 127 0.51 -14.83 4.06
C GLY A 127 1.30 -15.09 5.35
N ASP A 128 2.61 -15.33 5.24
CA ASP A 128 3.49 -15.51 6.41
C ASP A 128 3.53 -14.26 7.28
N PHE A 129 3.58 -13.06 6.68
CA PHE A 129 3.50 -11.81 7.41
C PHE A 129 2.19 -11.68 8.20
N THR A 130 1.06 -12.05 7.58
CA THR A 130 -0.25 -12.04 8.25
C THR A 130 -0.28 -13.04 9.42
N ARG A 131 0.27 -14.24 9.23
CA ARG A 131 0.40 -15.25 10.29
C ARG A 131 1.21 -14.71 11.48
N LEU A 132 2.38 -14.12 11.21
CA LEU A 132 3.24 -13.53 12.23
C LEU A 132 2.57 -12.36 12.97
N MET A 133 1.82 -11.52 12.24
CA MET A 133 1.02 -10.44 12.84
C MET A 133 -0.05 -10.99 13.79
N VAL A 134 -0.78 -12.03 13.38
CA VAL A 134 -1.78 -12.68 14.25
C VAL A 134 -1.13 -13.31 15.47
N GLU A 135 0.01 -14.00 15.31
CA GLU A 135 0.74 -14.59 16.45
C GLU A 135 1.21 -13.54 17.44
N ALA A 136 1.73 -12.40 16.96
CA ALA A 136 2.17 -11.30 17.82
C ALA A 136 1.01 -10.57 18.51
N ALA A 137 -0.13 -10.41 17.82
CA ALA A 137 -1.29 -9.67 18.32
C ALA A 137 -2.30 -10.55 19.08
N TYR A 138 -2.13 -11.87 19.09
CA TYR A 138 -3.06 -12.83 19.71
C TYR A 138 -3.47 -12.49 21.16
N PRO A 139 -2.58 -12.01 22.04
CA PRO A 139 -2.94 -11.68 23.42
C PRO A 139 -3.87 -10.46 23.56
N LEU A 140 -4.00 -9.63 22.52
CA LEU A 140 -4.69 -8.35 22.62
C LEU A 140 -6.22 -8.52 22.62
N VAL A 141 -6.83 -8.30 23.78
CA VAL A 141 -8.28 -8.44 24.02
C VAL A 141 -8.83 -7.26 24.80
N ILE A 142 -10.11 -6.96 24.62
CA ILE A 142 -10.80 -5.94 25.43
C ILE A 142 -11.17 -6.54 26.78
N ALA A 143 -10.53 -6.11 27.87
CA ALA A 143 -10.71 -6.71 29.20
C ALA A 143 -11.62 -5.89 30.13
N GLY A 144 -11.77 -4.59 29.88
CA GLY A 144 -12.55 -3.70 30.74
C GLY A 144 -12.96 -2.40 30.05
N GLU A 145 -13.76 -1.59 30.74
CA GLU A 145 -14.31 -0.35 30.16
C GLU A 145 -13.29 0.79 30.14
N ASP A 146 -12.64 1.06 31.26
CA ASP A 146 -11.70 2.17 31.41
C ASP A 146 -10.51 1.82 32.29
N CYS A 147 -9.29 1.97 31.74
CA CYS A 147 -8.06 1.78 32.50
C CYS A 147 -7.76 2.96 33.46
N GLY A 148 -8.54 4.05 33.46
CA GLY A 148 -8.30 5.24 34.29
C GLY A 148 -7.05 6.03 33.87
N GLY A 149 -6.48 5.72 32.69
CA GLY A 149 -5.30 6.36 32.12
C GLY A 149 -5.59 7.72 31.50
N GLU A 150 -6.45 8.52 32.13
CA GLU A 150 -6.98 9.79 31.60
C GLU A 150 -5.88 10.80 31.22
N LYS A 151 -4.66 10.64 31.75
CA LYS A 151 -3.53 11.55 31.48
C LYS A 151 -2.54 11.05 30.41
N LYS A 152 -2.75 9.85 29.86
CA LYS A 152 -1.86 9.26 28.83
C LYS A 152 -2.61 9.20 27.49
N GLY A 153 -2.29 10.14 26.60
CA GLY A 153 -2.88 10.24 25.26
C GLY A 153 -1.82 10.47 24.19
N LEU A 154 -2.21 10.29 22.94
CA LEU A 154 -1.39 10.58 21.77
C LEU A 154 -1.92 11.84 21.09
N PHE A 155 -1.04 12.80 20.79
CA PHE A 155 -1.41 13.94 19.96
C PHE A 155 -1.49 13.51 18.50
N ILE A 156 -2.65 13.71 17.88
CA ILE A 156 -2.84 13.54 16.45
C ILE A 156 -2.80 14.92 15.82
N HIS A 157 -1.73 15.18 15.09
CA HIS A 157 -1.56 16.42 14.35
C HIS A 157 -2.30 16.36 13.01
N PRO A 158 -2.86 17.49 12.53
CA PRO A 158 -3.18 17.65 11.12
C PRO A 158 -1.90 17.47 10.30
N PHE A 159 -2.03 16.84 9.13
CA PHE A 159 -0.90 16.67 8.23
C PHE A 159 -0.83 17.90 7.31
N PRO A 160 0.18 18.78 7.44
CA PRO A 160 0.26 19.97 6.59
C PRO A 160 0.58 19.57 5.15
N GLY A 161 -0.20 20.08 4.19
CA GLY A 161 0.06 19.95 2.74
C GLY A 161 -0.65 18.80 2.02
N LEU A 162 -1.71 18.23 2.61
CA LEU A 162 -2.41 17.07 2.07
C LEU A 162 -3.68 17.38 1.27
N ASP A 163 -4.17 18.61 1.28
CA ASP A 163 -5.29 19.05 0.41
C ASP A 163 -4.96 18.91 -1.10
N ALA A 164 -3.67 18.81 -1.46
CA ALA A 164 -3.23 18.59 -2.83
C ALA A 164 -3.03 17.11 -3.21
N LEU A 165 -3.17 16.19 -2.24
CA LEU A 165 -2.97 14.75 -2.39
C LEU A 165 -4.27 13.98 -2.13
N ASP A 166 -5.34 14.38 -2.84
CA ASP A 166 -6.54 13.53 -3.10
C ASP A 166 -6.19 12.17 -3.73
N PHE A 167 -4.93 11.99 -4.14
CA PHE A 167 -4.40 10.74 -4.61
C PHE A 167 -4.01 9.80 -3.46
N ARG A 168 -4.88 8.79 -3.24
CA ARG A 168 -4.55 7.45 -2.68
C ARG A 168 -4.56 7.29 -1.17
N GLY A 169 -5.63 7.73 -0.50
CA GLY A 169 -6.03 7.12 0.78
C GLY A 169 -5.31 7.62 2.03
N LEU A 170 -4.66 8.78 1.95
CA LEU A 170 -4.29 9.54 3.15
C LEU A 170 -5.55 10.21 3.69
N ARG A 171 -5.99 9.75 4.85
CA ARG A 171 -7.22 10.20 5.50
C ARG A 171 -6.99 11.58 6.15
N GLY A 172 -7.93 12.50 5.94
CA GLY A 172 -7.99 13.80 6.64
C GLY A 172 -7.94 13.62 8.18
N LEU A 173 -7.71 14.72 8.91
CA LEU A 173 -7.72 14.69 10.37
C LEU A 173 -9.03 14.09 10.90
N ALA A 174 -10.19 14.49 10.36
CA ALA A 174 -11.48 13.98 10.82
C ALA A 174 -11.53 12.45 10.72
N GLN A 175 -11.22 11.90 9.55
CA GLN A 175 -11.26 10.47 9.32
C GLN A 175 -10.28 9.66 10.18
N ARG A 176 -9.21 10.28 10.72
CA ARG A 176 -8.29 9.63 11.68
C ARG A 176 -8.79 9.71 13.12
N LEU A 177 -9.64 10.68 13.43
CA LEU A 177 -10.21 10.91 14.75
C LEU A 177 -11.50 10.14 15.00
N VAL A 178 -12.32 9.89 13.96
CA VAL A 178 -13.61 9.19 14.10
C VAL A 178 -13.48 7.89 14.87
N GLY A 179 -14.33 7.75 15.89
CA GLY A 179 -14.40 6.56 16.76
C GLY A 179 -13.32 6.48 17.83
N ARG A 180 -12.40 7.44 17.92
CA ARG A 180 -11.46 7.54 19.05
C ARG A 180 -12.08 8.31 20.20
N VAL A 181 -11.55 8.13 21.40
CA VAL A 181 -11.98 8.90 22.58
C VAL A 181 -11.07 10.09 22.79
N GLU A 182 -11.64 11.30 22.85
CA GLU A 182 -10.91 12.52 23.17
C GLU A 182 -10.53 12.54 24.66
N VAL A 183 -9.30 12.97 24.98
CA VAL A 183 -8.83 12.98 26.37
C VAL A 183 -9.46 14.12 27.18
N LYS A 184 -9.72 15.27 26.56
CA LYS A 184 -10.28 16.46 27.22
C LYS A 184 -11.71 16.24 27.73
N THR A 185 -12.54 15.62 26.89
CA THR A 185 -13.97 15.40 27.15
C THR A 185 -14.25 13.99 27.69
N GLY A 186 -13.42 13.01 27.34
CA GLY A 186 -13.64 11.60 27.66
C GLY A 186 -14.71 10.94 26.79
N GLU A 187 -15.22 11.64 25.78
CA GLU A 187 -16.26 11.20 24.87
C GLU A 187 -15.68 10.65 23.55
N VAL A 188 -16.46 9.81 22.87
CA VAL A 188 -16.09 9.31 21.54
C VAL A 188 -16.29 10.42 20.51
N ILE A 189 -15.31 10.58 19.62
CA ILE A 189 -15.34 11.55 18.54
C ILE A 189 -16.21 10.99 17.40
N ASP A 190 -17.41 11.54 17.25
CA ASP A 190 -18.30 11.28 16.13
C ASP A 190 -17.84 11.99 14.84
N GLU A 191 -18.42 11.61 13.69
CA GLU A 191 -18.10 12.20 12.39
C GLU A 191 -18.25 13.73 12.36
N LYS A 192 -19.28 14.28 13.02
CA LYS A 192 -19.51 15.73 13.11
C LYS A 192 -18.42 16.42 13.94
N ARG A 193 -18.12 15.89 15.12
CA ARG A 193 -17.08 16.43 16.00
C ARG A 193 -15.70 16.34 15.34
N ALA A 194 -15.46 15.28 14.59
CA ALA A 194 -14.22 15.11 13.85
C ALA A 194 -14.03 16.18 12.77
N GLN A 195 -15.11 16.59 12.08
CA GLN A 195 -15.09 17.67 11.09
C GLN A 195 -14.80 19.03 11.74
N GLU A 196 -15.46 19.35 12.85
CA GLU A 196 -15.20 20.57 13.62
C GLU A 196 -13.72 20.66 14.04
N LEU A 197 -13.17 19.56 14.58
CA LEU A 197 -11.76 19.48 14.98
C LEU A 197 -10.79 19.59 13.79
N GLU A 198 -11.21 19.19 12.60
CA GLU A 198 -10.43 19.37 11.37
C GLU A 198 -10.44 20.82 10.89
N GLU A 199 -11.58 21.50 10.97
CA GLU A 199 -11.70 22.94 10.66
C GLU A 199 -10.91 23.82 11.64
N GLU A 200 -10.85 23.43 12.92
CA GLU A 200 -10.01 24.09 13.94
C GLU A 200 -8.51 24.00 13.62
N GLY A 201 -8.08 22.93 12.92
CA GLY A 201 -6.69 22.76 12.47
C GLY A 201 -5.67 22.56 13.61
N GLU A 202 -6.12 22.21 14.81
CA GLU A 202 -5.27 21.98 15.97
C GLU A 202 -4.96 20.49 16.21
N ALA A 203 -3.91 20.22 16.97
CA ALA A 203 -3.57 18.87 17.37
C ALA A 203 -4.54 18.37 18.45
N VAL A 204 -5.17 17.22 18.21
CA VAL A 204 -6.16 16.65 19.13
C VAL A 204 -5.50 15.57 19.97
N LEU A 205 -5.66 15.67 21.29
CA LEU A 205 -5.19 14.66 22.24
C LEU A 205 -6.23 13.55 22.38
N VAL A 206 -5.91 12.35 21.91
CA VAL A 206 -6.81 11.19 21.94
C VAL A 206 -6.24 10.05 22.77
N ARG A 207 -7.13 9.20 23.30
CA ARG A 207 -6.73 7.94 23.92
C ARG A 207 -6.18 7.00 22.84
N SER A 208 -5.24 6.15 23.25
CA SER A 208 -4.55 5.22 22.34
C SER A 208 -4.35 3.87 23.01
N ALA A 209 -4.46 2.80 22.22
CA ALA A 209 -4.15 1.44 22.65
C ALA A 209 -2.68 1.30 23.11
N LEU A 210 -1.76 2.07 22.50
CA LEU A 210 -0.32 2.04 22.85
C LEU A 210 -0.01 2.55 24.26
N LEU A 211 -0.87 3.43 24.78
CA LEU A 211 -0.70 4.06 26.09
C LEU A 211 -1.72 3.54 27.11
N CYS A 212 -2.39 2.44 26.78
CA CYS A 212 -3.41 1.85 27.64
C CYS A 212 -2.76 1.24 28.89
N GLY A 213 -3.24 1.62 30.07
CA GLY A 213 -2.87 0.98 31.34
C GLY A 213 -3.64 -0.31 31.62
N GLY A 214 -4.22 -0.94 30.59
CA GLY A 214 -5.01 -2.16 30.75
C GLY A 214 -4.16 -3.35 31.21
N GLU A 215 -2.93 -3.43 30.74
CA GLU A 215 -1.97 -4.48 31.10
C GLU A 215 -1.70 -4.52 32.62
N GLU A 216 -1.54 -3.35 33.25
CA GLU A 216 -1.32 -3.21 34.69
C GLU A 216 -2.55 -3.62 35.52
N LYS A 217 -3.77 -3.49 34.96
CA LYS A 217 -5.03 -3.72 35.69
C LYS A 217 -5.62 -5.11 35.52
N TRP A 218 -5.57 -5.66 34.31
CA TRP A 218 -6.25 -6.91 33.96
C TRP A 218 -5.32 -7.99 33.38
N GLY A 219 -4.03 -7.69 33.23
CA GLY A 219 -3.00 -8.64 32.81
C GLY A 219 -2.53 -8.47 31.37
N TYR A 220 -1.55 -9.28 30.97
CA TYR A 220 -0.87 -9.20 29.68
C TYR A 220 -1.84 -9.19 28.50
N GLY A 221 -1.70 -8.21 27.60
CA GLY A 221 -2.53 -8.06 26.41
C GLY A 221 -3.90 -7.41 26.65
N ALA A 222 -4.23 -7.01 27.88
CA ALA A 222 -5.50 -6.36 28.16
C ALA A 222 -5.56 -4.91 27.67
N LEU A 223 -6.60 -4.58 26.92
CA LEU A 223 -6.96 -3.21 26.50
C LEU A 223 -8.31 -2.81 27.09
N CYS A 224 -8.52 -1.52 27.34
CA CYS A 224 -9.85 -1.02 27.69
C CYS A 224 -10.61 -0.48 26.47
N ARG A 225 -11.95 -0.52 26.54
CA ARG A 225 -12.85 -0.01 25.50
C ARG A 225 -12.52 1.43 25.09
N LYS A 226 -12.31 2.32 26.07
CA LYS A 226 -12.03 3.75 25.79
C LYS A 226 -10.68 4.01 25.12
N CYS A 227 -9.65 3.21 25.40
CA CYS A 227 -8.35 3.35 24.74
C CYS A 227 -8.32 2.76 23.34
N TYR A 228 -9.15 1.74 23.08
CA TYR A 228 -9.32 1.16 21.75
C TYR A 228 -10.18 2.06 20.85
N GLY A 229 -11.30 2.58 21.36
CA GLY A 229 -12.29 3.34 20.59
C GLY A 229 -13.35 2.42 19.98
N TRP A 230 -13.91 2.81 18.84
CA TRP A 230 -14.91 2.05 18.12
C TRP A 230 -14.35 0.81 17.42
N ASP A 231 -15.15 -0.26 17.42
CA ASP A 231 -15.10 -1.25 16.35
C ASP A 231 -15.69 -0.63 15.08
N LEU A 232 -14.82 -0.41 14.08
CA LEU A 232 -15.20 0.21 12.81
C LEU A 232 -16.27 -0.57 12.04
N SER A 233 -16.47 -1.86 12.35
CA SER A 233 -17.47 -2.70 11.71
C SER A 233 -18.89 -2.39 12.22
N ARG A 234 -19.00 -2.06 13.52
CA ARG A 234 -20.27 -1.78 14.20
C ARG A 234 -20.50 -0.29 14.47
N ARG A 235 -19.44 0.53 14.38
CA ARG A 235 -19.42 1.95 14.77
C ARG A 235 -19.86 2.16 16.22
N ASP A 236 -19.44 1.25 17.10
CA ASP A 236 -19.71 1.31 18.53
C ASP A 236 -18.51 0.77 19.31
N LEU A 237 -18.44 1.03 20.61
CA LEU A 237 -17.40 0.51 21.49
C LEU A 237 -17.45 -1.03 21.52
N PRO A 238 -16.31 -1.73 21.37
CA PRO A 238 -16.27 -3.19 21.29
C PRO A 238 -16.76 -3.83 22.58
N GLU A 239 -17.30 -5.04 22.49
CA GLU A 239 -17.70 -5.84 23.65
C GLU A 239 -16.50 -6.29 24.50
N LEU A 240 -16.75 -6.58 25.77
CA LEU A 240 -15.75 -7.20 26.64
C LEU A 240 -15.44 -8.62 26.12
N GLY A 241 -14.15 -8.98 26.09
CA GLY A 241 -13.64 -10.21 25.50
C GLY A 241 -13.39 -10.14 23.99
N ALA A 242 -13.66 -9.01 23.33
CA ALA A 242 -13.44 -8.89 21.89
C ALA A 242 -11.95 -9.10 21.51
N PRO A 243 -11.63 -9.98 20.54
CA PRO A 243 -10.28 -10.30 20.13
C PRO A 243 -9.72 -9.26 19.15
N VAL A 244 -9.57 -8.03 19.62
CA VAL A 244 -9.20 -6.87 18.79
C VAL A 244 -7.82 -7.00 18.14
N GLY A 245 -6.90 -7.76 18.72
CA GLY A 245 -5.59 -8.04 18.13
C GLY A 245 -5.69 -8.82 16.81
N ILE A 246 -6.54 -9.85 16.78
CA ILE A 246 -6.76 -10.67 15.58
C ILE A 246 -7.40 -9.82 14.48
N VAL A 247 -8.40 -9.02 14.84
CA VAL A 247 -9.07 -8.11 13.89
C VAL A 247 -8.09 -7.11 13.30
N ALA A 248 -7.23 -6.51 14.12
CA ALA A 248 -6.21 -5.56 13.67
C ALA A 248 -5.17 -6.23 12.75
N ALA A 249 -4.67 -7.41 13.12
CA ALA A 249 -3.70 -8.16 12.33
C ALA A 249 -4.25 -8.54 10.94
N GLN A 250 -5.49 -9.04 10.88
CA GLN A 250 -6.16 -9.39 9.62
C GLN A 250 -6.40 -8.17 8.74
N SER A 251 -6.85 -7.06 9.34
CA SER A 251 -7.11 -5.80 8.61
C SER A 251 -5.87 -5.26 7.90
N ILE A 252 -4.68 -5.48 8.47
CA ILE A 252 -3.40 -5.12 7.87
C ILE A 252 -2.95 -6.19 6.86
N GLY A 253 -3.02 -7.46 7.22
CA GLY A 253 -2.55 -8.58 6.41
C GLY A 253 -3.29 -8.75 5.08
N GLU A 254 -4.62 -8.60 5.10
CA GLU A 254 -5.45 -8.69 3.89
C GLU A 254 -5.06 -7.61 2.88
N ARG A 255 -4.94 -6.35 3.33
CA ARG A 255 -4.49 -5.24 2.47
C ARG A 255 -3.06 -5.43 1.98
N GLY A 256 -2.18 -5.97 2.82
CA GLY A 256 -0.80 -6.29 2.43
C GLY A 256 -0.75 -7.25 1.24
N THR A 257 -1.59 -8.29 1.26
CA THR A 257 -1.69 -9.26 0.16
C THR A 257 -2.29 -8.64 -1.11
N GLN A 258 -3.23 -7.71 -0.97
CA GLN A 258 -3.80 -6.98 -2.10
C GLN A 258 -2.79 -6.04 -2.77
N LEU A 259 -1.87 -5.43 -2.01
CA LEU A 259 -0.86 -4.51 -2.54
C LEU A 259 0.27 -5.22 -3.30
N THR A 260 0.48 -6.51 -3.04
CA THR A 260 1.51 -7.31 -3.70
C THR A 260 1.01 -8.07 -4.94
N MET A 261 -0.32 -8.18 -5.12
CA MET A 261 -0.97 -8.77 -6.30
C MET A 261 -1.31 -7.73 -7.38
#